data_AF-A0A8B9HA54-F1
#
_entry.id   AF-A0A8B9HA54-F1
#
_cell.length_a   1.000
_cell.length_b   1.000
_cell.length_c   1.000
_cell.angle_alpha   90.00
_cell.angle_beta   90.00
_cell.angle_gamma   90.00
#
_symmetry.space_group_name_H-M   'P 1'
#
loop_
_entity.id
_entity.type
_entity.pdbx_description
1 polymer ?
#
loop_
_entity_poly.entity_id
_entity_poly.type
_entity_poly.pdbx_seq_one_letter_code
_entity_poly.pdbx_strand_id
1 'polypeptide(L)'
;MEHWNLEPSQEWPLFNSAGCSEPLGMKSGHIQDYQITASSIFRTLNMDMFTWEPGKARLDKQGKVNAWTAGHSDQSQWLQVLSPLGRWMIKPSHQTKLNRLFFCVFQGNFDNDTHRKNVIDPPIYARFIRILPWSWYGRITLRAELLGCTEEE
;
A
#
# COMPACT_ATOMS: atom_id res chain seq x y z
N MET A 1 -20.11 31.51 44.12
CA MET A 1 -20.63 31.15 42.78
C MET A 1 -19.45 30.68 41.98
N GLU A 2 -19.39 29.38 41.73
CA GLU A 2 -18.37 28.78 40.88
C GLU A 2 -18.79 28.97 39.42
N HIS A 3 -17.88 29.48 38.59
CA HIS A 3 -17.88 29.19 37.16
C HIS A 3 -16.45 28.86 36.78
N TRP A 4 -16.20 27.56 36.62
CA TRP A 4 -14.93 27.02 36.17
C TRP A 4 -14.72 27.38 34.70
N ASN A 5 -13.49 27.79 34.35
CA ASN A 5 -13.10 27.84 32.95
C ASN A 5 -13.16 26.41 32.41
N LEU A 6 -13.89 26.21 31.32
CA LEU A 6 -13.82 24.97 30.57
C LEU A 6 -12.47 24.92 29.85
N GLU A 7 -11.48 24.29 30.49
CA GLU A 7 -10.39 23.66 29.74
C GLU A 7 -11.01 22.72 28.68
N PRO A 8 -10.42 22.60 27.48
CA PRO A 8 -10.91 21.65 26.49
C PRO A 8 -10.85 20.22 27.05
N SER A 9 -12.02 19.72 27.45
CA SER A 9 -12.16 18.38 28.00
C SER A 9 -11.71 17.35 26.98
N GLN A 10 -10.70 16.57 27.35
CA GLN A 10 -10.18 15.43 26.59
C GLN A 10 -9.60 15.81 25.22
N GLU A 11 -8.34 16.23 25.27
CA GLU A 11 -7.36 15.51 24.44
C GLU A 11 -7.61 14.00 24.63
N TRP A 12 -8.12 13.34 23.59
CA TRP A 12 -7.99 11.88 23.48
C TRP A 12 -6.51 11.57 23.68
N PRO A 13 -6.11 10.51 24.42
CA PRO A 13 -4.69 10.20 24.60
C PRO A 13 -4.04 10.17 23.22
N LEU A 14 -3.17 11.15 22.98
CA LEU A 14 -2.53 11.36 21.69
C LEU A 14 -1.54 10.21 21.51
N PHE A 15 -2.05 9.08 21.01
CA PHE A 15 -1.23 8.11 20.30
C PHE A 15 -0.39 8.93 19.33
N ASN A 16 0.92 8.97 19.61
CA ASN A 16 1.82 9.96 19.06
C ASN A 16 2.09 9.65 17.58
N SER A 17 1.07 9.92 16.76
CA SER A 17 0.98 9.48 15.37
C SER A 17 1.95 10.22 14.45
N ALA A 18 2.68 11.20 14.99
CA ALA A 18 3.85 11.82 14.39
C ALA A 18 4.97 10.82 14.04
N GLY A 19 5.03 9.65 14.69
CA GLY A 19 6.06 8.62 14.44
C GLY A 19 5.68 7.53 13.41
N CYS A 20 4.43 7.40 13.00
CA CYS A 20 3.98 6.26 12.19
C CYS A 20 3.77 6.64 10.71
N SER A 21 4.86 6.67 9.94
CA SER A 21 4.83 6.77 8.48
C SER A 21 6.11 6.27 7.79
N GLU A 22 6.83 5.35 8.43
CA GLU A 22 8.10 4.82 7.95
C GLU A 22 7.91 3.74 6.87
N PRO A 23 8.88 3.56 5.95
CA PRO A 23 8.81 2.51 4.94
C PRO A 23 8.86 1.12 5.59
N LEU A 24 7.77 0.36 5.45
CA LEU A 24 7.63 -0.99 6.00
C LEU A 24 8.58 -2.01 5.33
N GLY A 25 9.09 -1.67 4.13
CA GLY A 25 10.31 -2.25 3.60
C GLY A 25 10.18 -2.91 2.24
N MET A 26 9.25 -2.45 1.39
CA MET A 26 9.17 -2.89 0.00
C MET A 26 10.42 -2.46 -0.77
N LYS A 27 10.86 -1.21 -0.63
CA LYS A 27 12.05 -0.69 -1.32
C LYS A 27 13.34 -1.19 -0.70
N SER A 28 13.42 -1.27 0.63
CA SER A 28 14.62 -1.71 1.36
C SER A 28 14.91 -3.21 1.23
N GLY A 29 13.91 -4.02 0.87
CA GLY A 29 14.04 -5.47 0.84
C GLY A 29 13.82 -6.15 2.19
N HIS A 30 13.40 -5.43 3.23
CA HIS A 30 13.04 -6.03 4.52
C HIS A 30 11.78 -6.92 4.38
N ILE A 31 10.78 -6.46 3.63
CA ILE A 31 9.69 -7.32 3.14
C ILE A 31 10.27 -8.20 2.03
N GLN A 32 10.30 -9.52 2.22
CA GLN A 32 10.89 -10.48 1.29
C GLN A 32 9.96 -10.78 0.10
N ASP A 33 10.53 -11.26 -1.02
CA ASP A 33 9.75 -11.56 -2.24
C ASP A 33 8.62 -12.58 -1.99
N TYR A 34 8.82 -13.57 -1.10
CA TYR A 34 7.77 -14.54 -0.75
C TYR A 34 6.56 -13.94 -0.01
N GLN A 35 6.69 -12.72 0.53
CA GLN A 35 5.61 -11.99 1.19
C GLN A 35 4.76 -11.17 0.21
N ILE A 36 5.19 -11.06 -1.05
CA ILE A 36 4.53 -10.28 -2.09
C ILE A 36 3.95 -11.24 -3.12
N THR A 37 2.64 -11.27 -3.26
CA THR A 37 1.92 -12.18 -4.17
C THR A 37 0.96 -11.40 -5.07
N ALA A 38 0.51 -12.01 -6.17
CA ALA A 38 -0.43 -11.37 -7.09
C ALA A 38 -1.42 -12.37 -7.70
N SER A 39 -2.47 -11.84 -8.32
CA SER A 39 -3.44 -12.59 -9.12
C SER A 39 -2.83 -13.30 -10.33
N SER A 40 -1.92 -12.62 -11.03
CA SER A 40 -1.28 -13.07 -12.26
C SER A 40 0.03 -12.33 -12.50
N ILE A 41 0.80 -12.79 -13.48
CA ILE A 41 2.09 -12.20 -13.89
C ILE A 41 2.17 -12.12 -15.42
N PHE A 42 2.79 -11.07 -15.93
CA PHE A 42 3.12 -10.95 -17.35
C PHE A 42 4.55 -11.46 -17.62
N ARG A 43 4.71 -12.26 -18.69
CA ARG A 43 6.01 -12.73 -19.19
C ARG A 43 6.32 -12.07 -20.53
N THR A 44 7.42 -11.32 -20.60
CA THR A 44 7.88 -10.74 -21.87
C THR A 44 8.47 -11.86 -22.74
N LEU A 45 8.03 -11.96 -24.00
CA LEU A 45 8.43 -13.02 -24.95
C LEU A 45 8.25 -14.46 -24.42
N ASN A 46 7.38 -14.65 -23.42
CA ASN A 46 7.23 -15.91 -22.68
C ASN A 46 8.54 -16.46 -22.06
N MET A 47 9.50 -15.59 -21.74
CA MET A 47 10.78 -15.94 -21.12
C MET A 47 10.75 -15.67 -19.61
N ASP A 48 11.12 -16.66 -18.79
CA ASP A 48 11.10 -16.49 -17.32
C ASP A 48 12.05 -15.37 -16.84
N MET A 49 13.20 -15.18 -17.50
CA MET A 49 14.15 -14.07 -17.25
C MET A 49 13.52 -12.67 -17.39
N PHE A 50 12.41 -12.53 -18.13
CA PHE A 50 11.72 -11.27 -18.35
C PHE A 50 10.28 -11.29 -17.80
N THR A 51 10.10 -11.96 -16.66
CA THR A 51 8.83 -12.03 -15.91
C THR A 51 8.66 -10.84 -14.96
N TRP A 52 7.50 -10.18 -15.05
CA TRP A 52 7.14 -9.03 -14.23
C TRP A 52 6.51 -9.48 -12.90
N GLU A 53 7.32 -10.15 -12.09
CA GLU A 53 6.91 -10.82 -10.85
C GLU A 53 6.44 -9.86 -9.74
N PRO A 54 5.64 -10.33 -8.75
CA PRO A 54 5.17 -9.50 -7.64
C PRO A 54 6.31 -8.86 -6.83
N GLY A 55 7.41 -9.59 -6.59
CA GLY A 55 8.61 -9.06 -5.91
C GLY A 55 9.33 -7.93 -6.64
N LYS A 56 8.97 -7.64 -7.91
CA LYS A 56 9.46 -6.48 -8.66
C LYS A 56 8.65 -5.20 -8.37
N ALA A 57 7.49 -5.29 -7.71
CA ALA A 57 6.58 -4.16 -7.41
C ALA A 57 7.10 -3.16 -6.36
N ARG A 58 8.41 -3.06 -6.18
CA ARG A 58 9.06 -2.26 -5.14
C ARG A 58 9.28 -0.83 -5.66
N LEU A 59 9.03 0.18 -4.83
CA LEU A 59 9.25 1.59 -5.21
C LEU A 59 10.70 1.80 -5.69
N ASP A 60 10.88 2.61 -6.73
CA ASP A 60 12.16 2.91 -7.38
C ASP A 60 12.97 1.71 -7.88
N LYS A 61 12.36 0.53 -8.03
CA LYS A 61 13.03 -0.61 -8.66
C LYS A 61 13.50 -0.22 -10.07
N GLN A 62 14.73 -0.59 -10.36
CA GLN A 62 15.46 -0.31 -11.61
C GLN A 62 15.72 -1.60 -12.40
N GLY A 63 16.06 -1.45 -13.68
CA GLY A 63 16.37 -2.54 -14.61
C GLY A 63 15.35 -2.68 -15.75
N LYS A 64 15.57 -3.64 -16.66
CA LYS A 64 14.69 -3.87 -17.82
C LYS A 64 13.30 -4.39 -17.44
N VAL A 65 13.19 -5.10 -16.31
CA VAL A 65 11.94 -5.57 -15.71
C VAL A 65 11.98 -5.17 -14.25
N ASN A 66 11.19 -4.15 -13.92
CA ASN A 66 11.35 -3.34 -12.71
C ASN A 66 10.03 -2.99 -12.02
N ALA A 67 8.97 -3.72 -12.33
CA ALA A 67 7.65 -3.57 -11.73
C ALA A 67 6.94 -4.93 -11.75
N TRP A 68 5.88 -5.07 -10.94
CA TRP A 68 4.90 -6.12 -11.23
C TRP A 68 4.01 -5.66 -12.37
N THR A 69 3.68 -6.56 -13.29
CA THR A 69 2.70 -6.34 -14.36
C THR A 69 1.76 -7.53 -14.40
N ALA A 70 0.45 -7.28 -14.35
CA ALA A 70 -0.55 -8.34 -14.41
C ALA A 70 -0.57 -8.98 -15.82
N GLY A 71 -0.82 -10.29 -15.88
CA GLY A 71 -0.90 -11.03 -17.15
C GLY A 71 -2.06 -10.52 -18.02
N HIS A 72 -3.20 -10.26 -17.37
CA HIS A 72 -4.40 -9.68 -17.95
C HIS A 72 -4.63 -8.25 -17.42
N SER A 73 -5.49 -7.47 -18.06
CA SER A 73 -5.81 -6.10 -17.65
C SER A 73 -7.32 -5.97 -17.53
N ASP A 74 -7.80 -6.36 -16.35
CA ASP A 74 -9.21 -6.48 -15.96
C ASP A 74 -9.36 -6.20 -14.45
N GLN A 75 -10.61 -6.09 -13.98
CA GLN A 75 -10.94 -5.73 -12.60
C GLN A 75 -10.71 -6.86 -11.56
N SER A 76 -10.28 -8.05 -11.98
CA SER A 76 -9.98 -9.17 -11.07
C SER A 76 -8.53 -9.20 -10.60
N GLN A 77 -7.67 -8.34 -11.16
CA GLN A 77 -6.24 -8.33 -10.85
C GLN A 77 -5.93 -7.71 -9.50
N TRP A 78 -4.90 -8.21 -8.82
CA TRP A 78 -4.48 -7.71 -7.52
C TRP A 78 -3.01 -7.97 -7.23
N LEU A 79 -2.42 -7.11 -6.41
CA LEU A 79 -1.11 -7.30 -5.76
C LEU A 79 -1.34 -7.30 -4.24
N GLN A 80 -0.72 -8.22 -3.52
CA GLN A 80 -0.88 -8.37 -2.07
C GLN A 80 0.48 -8.40 -1.37
N VAL A 81 0.55 -7.78 -0.20
CA VAL A 81 1.73 -7.79 0.68
C VAL A 81 1.33 -8.33 2.07
N LEU A 82 2.11 -9.26 2.60
CA LEU A 82 1.96 -9.88 3.91
C LEU A 82 2.92 -9.26 4.95
N SER A 83 2.38 -8.87 6.10
CA SER A 83 3.15 -8.52 7.29
C SER A 83 3.75 -9.77 7.95
N PRO A 84 5.06 -9.81 8.21
CA PRO A 84 5.70 -10.95 8.86
C PRO A 84 5.55 -10.95 10.39
N LEU A 85 5.40 -9.77 11.00
CA LEU A 85 5.58 -9.56 12.45
C LEU A 85 4.33 -9.09 13.20
N GLY A 86 3.17 -8.96 12.54
CA GLY A 86 1.93 -8.57 13.23
C GLY A 86 1.01 -7.71 12.38
N ARG A 87 0.31 -6.78 13.02
CA ARG A 87 -0.67 -5.90 12.39
C ARG A 87 -0.01 -4.55 12.05
N TRP A 88 0.08 -4.21 10.77
CA TRP A 88 0.64 -2.93 10.32
C TRP A 88 -0.40 -1.83 10.46
N MET A 89 -0.03 -0.70 11.05
CA MET A 89 -0.82 0.54 11.00
C MET A 89 -0.49 1.31 9.72
N ILE A 90 -1.43 1.27 8.77
CA ILE A 90 -1.49 2.14 7.59
C ILE A 90 -2.75 2.97 7.74
N LYS A 91 -2.63 4.18 8.28
CA LYS A 91 -3.52 5.31 7.96
C LYS A 91 -3.97 5.16 6.46
N PRO A 92 -5.27 5.08 6.00
CA PRO A 92 -5.90 5.00 4.62
C PRO A 92 -7.01 6.02 4.16
N SER A 93 -6.77 6.75 3.04
CA SER A 93 -7.23 8.14 2.71
C SER A 93 -8.70 8.31 2.34
N HIS A 94 -9.08 9.60 2.12
CA HIS A 94 -10.33 10.11 1.53
C HIS A 94 -11.27 8.99 1.13
N GLN A 95 -12.02 8.56 2.14
CA GLN A 95 -12.65 7.26 2.16
C GLN A 95 -14.01 7.32 1.46
N THR A 96 -14.33 6.31 0.66
CA THR A 96 -15.70 6.08 0.19
C THR A 96 -16.26 4.84 0.88
N LYS A 97 -17.21 5.02 1.79
CA LYS A 97 -17.75 3.91 2.61
C LYS A 97 -18.79 3.11 1.83
N LEU A 98 -18.42 1.94 1.32
CA LEU A 98 -19.34 0.99 0.65
C LEU A 98 -19.41 -0.35 1.43
N ASN A 99 -20.53 -0.54 2.13
CA ASN A 99 -21.06 -1.82 2.62
C ASN A 99 -20.07 -2.76 3.34
N ARG A 100 -19.82 -2.50 4.64
CA ARG A 100 -19.04 -3.34 5.61
C ARG A 100 -17.58 -3.65 5.25
N LEU A 101 -17.15 -3.41 4.02
CA LEU A 101 -15.77 -3.52 3.55
C LEU A 101 -15.16 -2.13 3.41
N PHE A 102 -13.95 -1.96 3.92
CA PHE A 102 -13.21 -0.70 3.84
C PHE A 102 -12.42 -0.66 2.52
N PHE A 103 -13.10 -0.30 1.43
CA PHE A 103 -12.43 0.05 0.18
C PHE A 103 -12.06 1.53 0.20
N CYS A 104 -10.79 1.82 -0.10
CA CYS A 104 -10.31 3.19 -0.30
C CYS A 104 -9.86 3.30 -1.76
N VAL A 105 -10.48 4.22 -2.50
CA VAL A 105 -10.19 4.42 -3.93
C VAL A 105 -9.23 5.60 -4.05
N PHE A 106 -8.03 5.32 -4.52
CA PHE A 106 -6.96 6.31 -4.63
C PHE A 106 -6.74 6.73 -6.07
N GLN A 107 -6.30 7.98 -6.25
CA GLN A 107 -5.75 8.41 -7.53
C GLN A 107 -4.39 7.74 -7.74
N GLY A 108 -4.20 7.15 -8.92
CA GLY A 108 -2.93 6.58 -9.34
C GLY A 108 -1.94 7.64 -9.80
N ASN A 109 -0.78 7.18 -10.29
CA ASN A 109 0.14 8.06 -11.00
C ASN A 109 -0.44 8.41 -12.39
N PHE A 110 -0.17 9.62 -12.87
CA PHE A 110 -0.51 10.06 -14.24
C PHE A 110 0.63 9.80 -15.24
N ASP A 111 1.81 9.45 -14.74
CA ASP A 111 3.02 9.10 -15.46
C ASP A 111 3.69 7.90 -14.76
N ASN A 112 4.83 7.45 -15.28
CA ASN A 112 5.47 6.23 -14.77
C ASN A 112 6.35 6.45 -13.52
N ASP A 113 6.86 7.66 -13.29
CA ASP A 113 8.02 7.90 -12.42
C ASP A 113 7.76 8.88 -11.26
N THR A 114 6.79 9.78 -11.38
CA THR A 114 6.34 10.66 -10.30
C THR A 114 5.72 9.83 -9.17
N HIS A 115 6.26 9.93 -7.97
CA HIS A 115 5.67 9.30 -6.79
C HIS A 115 4.37 9.99 -6.39
N ARG A 116 3.24 9.26 -6.36
CA ARG A 116 2.05 9.67 -5.61
C ARG A 116 2.04 9.01 -4.24
N LYS A 117 2.32 9.80 -3.19
CA LYS A 117 2.00 9.42 -1.81
C LYS A 117 0.51 9.63 -1.60
N ASN A 118 -0.26 8.56 -1.68
CA ASN A 118 -1.57 8.55 -1.07
C ASN A 118 -1.31 8.57 0.45
N VAL A 119 -1.51 9.73 1.10
CA VAL A 119 -1.55 9.83 2.57
C VAL A 119 -2.82 9.15 2.95
N ILE A 120 -2.62 7.88 3.17
CA ILE A 120 -3.62 6.95 3.59
C ILE A 120 -3.93 7.56 5.06
N ASP A 121 -5.19 7.85 5.49
CA ASP A 121 -5.75 8.04 6.91
C ASP A 121 -7.33 7.94 7.01
N PRO A 122 -8.07 7.28 7.98
CA PRO A 122 -7.73 6.86 9.38
C PRO A 122 -7.30 5.39 9.58
N PRO A 123 -6.26 5.14 10.40
CA PRO A 123 -5.45 3.91 10.42
C PRO A 123 -6.19 2.56 10.27
N ILE A 124 -5.95 1.90 9.12
CA ILE A 124 -6.17 0.47 8.96
C ILE A 124 -5.01 -0.23 9.64
N TYR A 125 -5.38 -1.08 10.59
CA TYR A 125 -4.52 -2.10 11.15
C TYR A 125 -4.76 -3.39 10.35
N ALA A 126 -3.75 -3.93 9.65
CA ALA A 126 -3.89 -5.17 8.85
C ALA A 126 -2.65 -6.07 8.83
N ARG A 127 -2.87 -7.39 8.73
CA ARG A 127 -1.79 -8.38 8.45
C ARG A 127 -1.50 -8.54 6.96
N PHE A 128 -2.47 -8.20 6.11
CA PHE A 128 -2.34 -8.26 4.64
C PHE A 128 -2.91 -6.98 4.05
N ILE A 129 -2.24 -6.42 3.05
CA ILE A 129 -2.73 -5.31 2.23
C ILE A 129 -2.88 -5.82 0.81
N ARG A 130 -4.02 -5.54 0.17
CA ARG A 130 -4.24 -5.87 -1.24
C ARG A 130 -4.55 -4.61 -2.03
N ILE A 131 -3.75 -4.34 -3.05
CA ILE A 131 -3.94 -3.25 -4.01
C ILE A 131 -4.77 -3.80 -5.16
N LEU A 132 -5.90 -3.15 -5.43
CA LEU A 132 -6.84 -3.47 -6.51
C LEU A 132 -6.79 -2.35 -7.56
N PRO A 133 -6.22 -2.59 -8.76
CA PRO A 133 -6.19 -1.61 -9.84
C PRO A 133 -7.60 -1.38 -10.39
N TRP A 134 -8.13 -0.16 -10.24
CA TRP A 134 -9.47 0.20 -10.69
C TRP A 134 -9.51 0.78 -12.11
N SER A 135 -8.46 1.48 -12.51
CA SER A 135 -8.28 2.07 -13.84
C SER A 135 -6.79 2.11 -14.18
N TRP A 136 -6.45 1.98 -15.46
CA TRP A 136 -5.06 1.87 -15.93
C TRP A 136 -4.94 2.41 -17.36
N TYR A 137 -3.71 2.72 -17.78
CA TYR A 137 -3.39 3.05 -19.16
C TYR A 137 -2.48 1.96 -19.76
N GLY A 138 -2.91 1.35 -20.86
CA GLY A 138 -2.22 0.21 -21.45
C GLY A 138 -2.36 -1.07 -20.62
N ARG A 139 -1.37 -1.35 -19.74
CA ARG A 139 -1.36 -2.52 -18.85
C ARG A 139 -1.38 -2.10 -17.39
N ILE A 140 -1.89 -3.00 -16.54
CA ILE A 140 -1.75 -2.89 -15.09
C ILE A 140 -0.29 -3.18 -14.72
N THR A 141 0.44 -2.14 -14.32
CA THR A 141 1.84 -2.21 -13.88
C THR A 141 2.04 -1.35 -12.62
N LEU A 142 2.67 -1.89 -11.57
CA LEU A 142 2.83 -1.19 -10.27
C LEU A 142 4.25 -1.26 -9.70
N ARG A 143 4.65 -0.15 -9.07
CA ARG A 143 5.76 -0.02 -8.11
C ARG A 143 5.22 0.70 -6.87
N ALA A 144 5.48 0.19 -5.66
CA ALA A 144 4.92 0.74 -4.43
C ALA A 144 5.88 0.59 -3.22
N GLU A 145 5.71 1.47 -2.24
CA GLU A 145 6.20 1.32 -0.88
C GLU A 145 5.01 1.52 0.06
N LEU A 146 5.00 0.79 1.17
CA LEU A 146 3.97 0.89 2.19
C LEU A 146 4.54 1.68 3.36
N LEU A 147 3.83 2.72 3.78
CA LEU A 147 4.26 3.62 4.85
C LEU A 147 3.40 3.38 6.09
N GLY A 148 4.03 3.18 7.24
CA GLY A 148 3.32 2.86 8.47
C GLY A 148 4.26 2.57 9.63
N CYS A 149 3.82 1.69 10.51
CA CYS A 149 4.59 1.14 11.62
C CYS A 149 4.01 -0.23 12.02
N THR A 150 4.80 -1.04 12.73
CA THR A 150 4.30 -2.17 13.50
C THR A 150 3.68 -1.68 14.81
N GLU A 151 2.61 -2.34 15.25
CA GLU A 151 2.19 -2.30 16.65
C GLU A 151 3.28 -3.01 17.47
N GLU A 152 3.96 -2.30 18.38
CA GLU A 152 4.87 -2.90 19.36
C GLU A 152 4.01 -3.54 20.46
N GLU A 153 4.21 -4.84 20.71
CA GLU A 153 3.57 -5.61 21.80
C GLU A 153 4.24 -5.37 23.16
#